data_AF-A0A959RSX1-F1
#
_entry.id   AF-A0A959RSX1-F1
#
_cell.length_a   1.000
_cell.length_b   1.000
_cell.length_c   1.000
_cell.angle_alpha   90.00
_cell.angle_beta   90.00
_cell.angle_gamma   90.00
#
_symmetry.space_group_name_H-M   'P 1'
#
loop_
_entity.id
_entity.type
_entity.pdbx_description
1 polymer ?
#
loop_
_entity_poly.entity_id
_entity_poly.type
_entity_poly.pdbx_seq_one_letter_code
_entity_poly.pdbx_strand_id
1 'polypeptide(L)'
;SLNKGGKIEVWEGGNLIVSISPNRDKNNVIDGWIKIEGEFEPSTTNSNIKIKLIPNQTSNGNMASVFDDIRVQPFNSTIQTYVYDPSDYTLRYILNNQNYFSEFIRDSEGSLIQKNIETEEGKKTLSVNRNNISNN
;
A
#
# COMPACT_ATOMS: atom_id res chain seq x y z
N SER A 1 9.52 -5.62 24.38
CA SER A 1 10.37 -5.77 23.19
C SER A 1 9.66 -5.13 21.99
N LEU A 2 10.37 -4.38 21.18
CA LEU A 2 9.89 -3.40 20.19
C LEU A 2 9.24 -3.99 18.91
N ASN A 3 8.95 -5.30 18.87
CA ASN A 3 8.47 -6.02 17.69
C ASN A 3 6.95 -6.23 17.64
N LYS A 4 6.16 -5.23 18.03
CA LYS A 4 4.70 -5.36 18.21
C LYS A 4 3.85 -5.05 16.96
N GLY A 5 4.34 -5.33 15.75
CA GLY A 5 3.49 -5.26 14.54
C GLY A 5 2.76 -6.58 14.28
N GLY A 6 1.67 -6.54 13.51
CA GLY A 6 1.07 -7.75 12.96
C GLY A 6 2.01 -8.46 11.98
N LYS A 7 1.79 -9.75 11.72
CA LYS A 7 2.62 -10.56 10.81
C LYS A 7 1.80 -11.11 9.65
N ILE A 8 2.48 -11.47 8.56
CA ILE A 8 1.90 -12.14 7.40
C ILE A 8 2.45 -13.56 7.35
N GLU A 9 1.57 -14.55 7.20
CA GLU A 9 1.95 -15.94 7.00
C GLU A 9 1.41 -16.48 5.68
N VAL A 10 2.25 -17.21 4.96
CA VAL A 10 1.88 -17.94 3.74
C VAL A 10 1.91 -19.42 4.05
N TRP A 11 0.78 -20.09 3.80
CA TRP A 11 0.58 -21.50 4.06
C TRP A 11 0.24 -22.24 2.77
N GLU A 12 0.77 -23.45 2.62
CA GLU A 12 0.51 -24.32 1.47
C GLU A 12 0.38 -25.77 1.94
N GLY A 13 -0.67 -26.47 1.51
CA GLY A 13 -0.89 -27.87 1.91
C GLY A 13 -1.03 -28.08 3.44
N GLY A 14 -1.30 -27.03 4.20
CA GLY A 14 -1.33 -27.06 5.67
C GLY A 14 0.01 -26.79 6.36
N ASN A 15 1.09 -26.63 5.59
CA ASN A 15 2.41 -26.27 6.10
C ASN A 15 2.64 -24.76 6.00
N LEU A 16 3.33 -24.18 6.99
CA LEU A 16 3.78 -22.80 6.94
C LEU A 16 5.01 -22.72 6.02
N ILE A 17 4.93 -21.90 4.98
CA ILE A 17 6.01 -21.69 4.00
C ILE A 17 6.83 -20.46 4.38
N VAL A 18 6.14 -19.36 4.71
CA VAL A 18 6.77 -18.07 5.03
C VAL A 18 6.03 -17.39 6.18
N SER A 19 6.77 -16.77 7.11
CA SER A 19 6.23 -15.91 8.17
C SER A 19 7.04 -14.62 8.23
N ILE A 20 6.41 -13.51 7.87
CA ILE A 20 7.04 -12.20 7.75
C ILE A 20 6.50 -11.30 8.86
N SER A 21 7.39 -10.73 9.65
CA SER A 21 7.05 -9.74 10.69
C SER A 21 7.77 -8.43 10.39
N PRO A 22 7.15 -7.28 10.69
CA PRO A 22 7.78 -5.97 10.49
C PRO A 22 8.97 -5.83 11.44
N ASN A 23 10.05 -5.23 10.95
CA ASN A 23 11.22 -4.89 11.74
C ASN A 23 11.32 -3.37 11.88
N ARG A 24 10.81 -2.82 12.98
CA ARG A 24 10.80 -1.36 13.23
C ARG A 24 12.18 -0.71 13.24
N ASP A 25 13.23 -1.47 13.53
CA ASP A 25 14.60 -0.94 13.57
C ASP A 25 15.23 -0.85 12.17
N LYS A 26 14.67 -1.59 11.20
CA LYS A 26 15.18 -1.66 9.81
C LYS A 26 14.24 -1.07 8.77
N ASN A 27 12.93 -1.05 9.04
CA ASN A 27 11.93 -0.53 8.13
C ASN A 27 11.61 0.92 8.47
N ASN A 28 11.54 1.78 7.44
CA ASN A 28 11.06 3.14 7.61
C ASN A 28 9.61 3.12 8.10
N VAL A 29 9.34 3.88 9.17
CA VAL A 29 7.99 4.14 9.65
C VAL A 29 7.54 5.46 9.02
N ILE A 30 6.53 5.42 8.15
CA ILE A 30 5.97 6.60 7.48
C ILE A 30 4.53 6.77 7.98
N ASP A 31 4.24 7.89 8.63
CA ASP A 31 2.91 8.21 9.18
C ASP A 31 2.30 7.07 10.03
N GLY A 32 3.13 6.36 10.78
CA GLY A 32 2.74 5.24 11.65
C GLY A 32 2.61 3.88 10.94
N TRP A 33 2.72 3.85 9.61
CA TRP A 33 2.68 2.64 8.79
C TRP A 33 4.07 2.05 8.59
N ILE A 34 4.10 0.73 8.38
CA ILE A 34 5.32 -0.03 8.11
C ILE A 34 5.05 -0.97 6.94
N LYS A 35 5.91 -0.90 5.93
CA LYS A 35 5.86 -1.84 4.81
C LYS A 35 6.35 -3.21 5.26
N ILE A 36 5.56 -4.24 4.95
CA ILE A 36 5.95 -5.65 5.08
C ILE A 36 6.03 -6.23 3.68
N GLU A 37 7.17 -6.81 3.32
CA GLU A 37 7.38 -7.45 2.02
C GLU A 37 8.13 -8.76 2.19
N GLY A 38 7.91 -9.67 1.25
CA GLY A 38 8.61 -10.94 1.19
C GLY A 38 8.17 -11.76 0.00
N GLU A 39 8.91 -12.83 -0.24
CA GLU A 39 8.75 -13.72 -1.37
C GLU A 39 8.49 -15.14 -0.88
N PHE A 40 7.78 -15.92 -1.66
CA PHE A 40 7.59 -17.34 -1.43
C PHE A 40 7.56 -18.07 -2.77
N GLU A 41 8.00 -19.32 -2.77
CA GLU A 41 7.93 -20.20 -3.94
C GLU A 41 6.80 -21.23 -3.72
N PRO A 42 5.72 -21.18 -4.52
CA PRO A 42 4.66 -22.16 -4.41
C PRO A 42 5.11 -23.53 -4.96
N SER A 43 4.68 -24.62 -4.33
CA SER A 43 4.91 -25.96 -4.83
C SER A 43 4.15 -26.20 -6.13
N THR A 44 4.73 -27.01 -7.02
CA THR A 44 4.09 -27.47 -8.25
C THR A 44 3.02 -28.55 -8.02
N THR A 45 2.95 -29.10 -6.81
CA THR A 45 2.04 -30.22 -6.46
C THR A 45 0.83 -29.81 -5.64
N ASN A 46 0.86 -28.62 -5.03
CA ASN A 46 -0.23 -28.11 -4.20
C ASN A 46 -1.05 -27.09 -5.00
N SER A 47 -2.38 -27.22 -4.96
CA SER A 47 -3.28 -26.35 -5.73
C SER A 47 -3.73 -25.10 -4.99
N ASN A 48 -3.38 -24.93 -3.70
CA ASN A 48 -3.95 -23.88 -2.85
C ASN A 48 -2.91 -23.23 -1.95
N ILE A 49 -2.92 -21.89 -1.97
CA ILE A 49 -2.13 -21.03 -1.10
C ILE A 49 -3.08 -20.27 -0.20
N LYS A 50 -2.75 -20.17 1.09
CA LYS A 50 -3.48 -19.36 2.07
C LYS A 50 -2.55 -18.29 2.62
N ILE A 51 -2.92 -17.04 2.43
CA ILE A 51 -2.24 -15.88 3.02
C ILE A 51 -3.05 -15.43 4.23
N LYS A 52 -2.41 -15.38 5.40
CA LYS A 52 -3.02 -14.95 6.66
C LYS A 52 -2.37 -13.65 7.12
N LEU A 53 -3.21 -12.65 7.38
CA LEU A 53 -2.81 -11.43 8.08
C LEU A 53 -3.13 -11.63 9.55
N ILE A 54 -2.11 -11.65 10.40
CA ILE A 54 -2.26 -11.97 11.82
C ILE A 54 -1.96 -10.69 12.59
N PRO A 55 -2.98 -9.95 13.05
CA PRO A 55 -2.77 -8.75 13.80
C PRO A 55 -2.09 -9.07 15.13
N ASN A 56 -1.26 -8.16 15.60
CA ASN A 56 -0.81 -8.23 16.97
C ASN A 56 -1.96 -7.86 17.92
N GLN A 57 -1.96 -8.44 19.12
CA GLN A 57 -2.93 -8.14 20.17
C GLN A 57 -2.24 -7.45 21.35
N THR A 58 -2.97 -6.52 21.97
CA THR A 58 -2.57 -5.95 23.26
C THR A 58 -2.66 -7.02 24.36
N SER A 59 -2.08 -6.76 25.53
CA SER A 59 -2.19 -7.65 26.70
C SER A 59 -3.62 -7.92 27.13
N ASN A 60 -4.57 -7.07 26.73
CA ASN A 60 -5.98 -7.16 27.09
C ASN A 60 -6.82 -7.79 25.97
N GLY A 61 -6.20 -8.38 24.94
CA GLY A 61 -6.87 -9.06 23.83
C GLY A 61 -7.38 -8.12 22.72
N ASN A 62 -7.23 -6.81 22.85
CA ASN A 62 -7.64 -5.87 21.78
C ASN A 62 -6.66 -5.94 20.60
N MET A 63 -7.17 -5.88 19.36
CA MET A 63 -6.34 -5.75 18.16
C MET A 63 -5.50 -4.47 18.22
N ALA A 64 -4.19 -4.62 17.99
CA ALA A 64 -3.20 -3.55 18.11
C ALA A 64 -2.60 -3.14 16.77
N SER A 65 -2.98 -3.81 15.67
CA SER A 65 -2.46 -3.52 14.34
C SER A 65 -3.53 -3.75 13.28
N VAL A 66 -3.52 -2.91 12.26
CA VAL A 66 -4.32 -3.04 11.04
C VAL A 66 -3.41 -3.34 9.86
N PHE A 67 -3.99 -3.84 8.78
CA PHE A 67 -3.31 -4.08 7.52
C PHE A 67 -4.08 -3.32 6.45
N ASP A 68 -3.35 -2.64 5.57
CA ASP A 68 -3.90 -1.97 4.41
C ASP A 68 -2.92 -2.08 3.25
N ASP A 69 -3.48 -2.03 2.04
CA ASP A 69 -2.94 -2.45 0.75
C ASP A 69 -2.24 -3.82 0.77
N ILE A 70 -2.84 -4.81 0.12
CA ILE A 70 -2.23 -6.14 -0.04
C ILE A 70 -1.95 -6.38 -1.52
N ARG A 71 -0.69 -6.70 -1.82
CA ARG A 71 -0.25 -7.05 -3.17
C ARG A 71 0.38 -8.43 -3.18
N VAL A 72 -0.06 -9.26 -4.13
CA VAL A 72 0.53 -10.56 -4.43
C VAL A 72 0.74 -10.61 -5.93
N GLN A 73 1.98 -10.84 -6.37
CA GLN A 73 2.35 -10.81 -7.78
C GLN A 73 3.48 -11.80 -8.07
N PRO A 74 3.64 -12.28 -9.32
CA PRO A 74 4.83 -13.03 -9.71
C PRO A 74 6.10 -12.22 -9.44
N PHE A 75 7.18 -12.90 -9.05
CA PHE A 75 8.43 -12.25 -8.66
C PHE A 75 8.97 -11.31 -9.76
N ASN A 76 9.01 -11.80 -11.01
CA ASN A 76 9.40 -11.02 -12.18
C ASN A 76 8.17 -10.40 -12.86
N SER A 77 7.49 -9.47 -12.19
CA SER A 77 6.36 -8.73 -12.76
C SER A 77 6.32 -7.29 -12.29
N THR A 78 5.39 -6.51 -12.84
CA THR A 78 5.15 -5.13 -12.45
C THR A 78 3.65 -4.95 -12.28
N ILE A 79 3.24 -4.31 -11.18
CA ILE A 79 1.85 -3.91 -10.96
C ILE A 79 1.76 -2.39 -10.87
N GLN A 80 0.84 -1.84 -11.65
CA GLN A 80 0.37 -0.47 -11.53
C GLN A 80 -1.15 -0.49 -11.38
N THR A 81 -1.67 0.20 -10.38
CA THR A 81 -3.10 0.28 -10.11
C THR A 81 -3.61 1.69 -10.32
N TYR A 82 -4.87 1.80 -10.72
CA TYR A 82 -5.55 3.06 -11.02
C TYR A 82 -6.81 3.15 -10.17
N VAL A 83 -6.95 4.25 -9.44
CA VAL A 83 -8.14 4.55 -8.63
C VAL A 83 -8.92 5.63 -9.35
N TYR A 84 -10.13 5.28 -9.77
CA TYR A 84 -11.08 6.19 -10.38
C TYR A 84 -12.15 6.59 -9.38
N ASP A 85 -12.61 7.83 -9.46
CA ASP A 85 -13.77 8.28 -8.71
C ASP A 85 -15.04 7.65 -9.29
N PRO A 86 -15.89 7.00 -8.49
CA PRO A 86 -17.09 6.35 -9.01
C PRO A 86 -18.17 7.33 -9.49
N SER A 87 -18.10 8.61 -9.11
CA SER A 87 -19.11 9.62 -9.48
C SER A 87 -18.90 10.20 -10.88
N ASP A 88 -17.64 10.43 -11.28
CA ASP A 88 -17.27 11.09 -12.53
C ASP A 88 -16.29 10.26 -13.39
N TYR A 89 -15.87 9.08 -12.93
CA TYR A 89 -14.88 8.19 -13.56
C TYR A 89 -13.53 8.85 -13.86
N THR A 90 -13.20 9.94 -13.16
CA THR A 90 -11.90 10.60 -13.32
C THR A 90 -10.83 9.88 -12.50
N LEU A 91 -9.61 9.85 -13.05
CA LEU A 91 -8.45 9.28 -12.36
C LEU A 91 -8.09 10.14 -11.14
N ARG A 92 -8.07 9.53 -9.95
CA ARG A 92 -7.71 10.14 -8.67
C ARG A 92 -6.31 9.74 -8.21
N TYR A 93 -5.98 8.45 -8.29
CA TYR A 93 -4.68 7.95 -7.87
C TYR A 93 -4.11 6.94 -8.86
N ILE A 94 -2.79 6.95 -9.01
CA ILE A 94 -2.03 5.83 -9.58
C ILE A 94 -1.11 5.32 -8.48
N LEU A 95 -1.16 4.04 -8.14
CA LEU A 95 -0.15 3.43 -7.26
C LEU A 95 0.83 2.65 -8.13
N ASN A 96 2.12 2.97 -7.99
CA ASN A 96 3.17 2.39 -8.80
C ASN A 96 3.61 0.99 -8.28
N ASN A 97 4.66 0.44 -8.87
CA ASN A 97 5.17 -0.88 -8.51
C ASN A 97 5.70 -0.98 -7.07
N GLN A 98 6.15 0.13 -6.51
CA GLN A 98 6.66 0.25 -5.14
C GLN A 98 5.56 0.64 -4.13
N ASN A 99 4.30 0.74 -4.58
CA ASN A 99 3.14 1.19 -3.83
C ASN A 99 3.16 2.67 -3.42
N TYR A 100 3.96 3.51 -4.07
CA TYR A 100 3.84 4.96 -3.92
C TYR A 100 2.70 5.48 -4.78
N PHE A 101 1.91 6.41 -4.24
CA PHE A 101 0.82 7.02 -5.00
C PHE A 101 1.25 8.28 -5.77
N SER A 102 0.62 8.49 -6.92
CA SER A 102 0.48 9.79 -7.58
C SER A 102 -0.98 10.20 -7.51
N GLU A 103 -1.28 11.32 -6.86
CA GLU A 103 -2.62 11.86 -6.69
C GLU A 103 -2.87 12.98 -7.69
N PHE A 104 -4.07 12.97 -8.27
CA PHE A 104 -4.55 13.93 -9.25
C PHE A 104 -5.79 14.63 -8.70
N ILE A 105 -5.61 15.88 -8.27
CA ILE A 105 -6.70 16.70 -7.76
C ILE A 105 -7.28 17.49 -8.93
N ARG A 106 -8.61 17.45 -9.07
CA ARG A 106 -9.35 18.14 -10.12
C ARG A 106 -10.38 19.10 -9.51
N ASP A 107 -10.75 20.12 -10.26
CA ASP A 107 -11.89 20.98 -9.92
C ASP A 107 -13.23 20.33 -10.30
N SER A 108 -14.33 21.03 -10.02
CA SER A 108 -15.70 20.59 -10.33
C SER A 108 -15.99 20.45 -11.82
N GLU A 109 -15.18 21.06 -12.70
CA GLU A 109 -15.30 20.95 -14.14
C GLU A 109 -14.42 19.82 -14.71
N GLY A 110 -13.65 19.14 -13.86
CA GLY A 110 -12.79 18.02 -14.21
C GLY A 110 -11.37 18.42 -14.62
N SER A 111 -11.01 19.70 -14.57
CA SER A 111 -9.66 20.18 -14.93
C SER A 111 -8.65 19.85 -13.82
N LEU A 112 -7.42 19.46 -14.20
CA LEU A 112 -6.36 19.11 -13.24
C LEU A 112 -5.82 20.37 -12.54
N ILE A 113 -6.02 20.46 -11.23
CA ILE A 113 -5.56 21.60 -10.42
C ILE A 113 -4.25 21.34 -9.70
N GLN A 114 -3.97 20.09 -9.30
CA GLN A 114 -2.77 19.76 -8.54
C GLN A 114 -2.39 18.30 -8.73
N LYS A 115 -1.08 18.05 -8.76
CA LYS A 115 -0.51 16.70 -8.73
C LYS A 115 0.40 16.54 -7.53
N ASN A 116 0.14 15.52 -6.73
CA ASN A 116 0.99 15.13 -5.61
C ASN A 116 1.61 13.76 -5.85
N ILE A 117 2.78 13.51 -5.28
CA ILE A 117 3.42 12.20 -5.24
C ILE A 117 3.80 11.85 -3.82
N GLU A 118 3.76 10.57 -3.51
CA GLU A 118 4.39 10.04 -2.31
C GLU A 118 5.86 9.74 -2.57
N THR A 119 6.69 10.02 -1.58
CA THR A 119 8.10 9.70 -1.54
C THR A 119 8.43 9.05 -0.20
N GLU A 120 9.65 8.53 -0.04
CA GLU A 120 10.15 8.00 1.24
C GLU A 120 10.09 9.03 2.38
N GLU A 121 10.11 10.33 2.06
CA GLU A 121 10.00 11.44 3.01
C GLU A 121 8.55 11.94 3.20
N GLY A 122 7.57 11.22 2.64
CA GLY A 122 6.16 11.60 2.66
C GLY A 122 5.67 12.27 1.37
N LYS A 123 4.49 12.90 1.45
CA LYS A 123 3.77 13.49 0.31
C LYS A 123 4.42 14.81 -0.15
N LYS A 124 4.70 14.93 -1.45
CA LYS A 124 5.23 16.13 -2.10
C LYS A 124 4.31 16.60 -3.23
N THR A 125 4.14 17.91 -3.35
CA THR A 125 3.41 18.52 -4.47
C THR A 125 4.36 18.69 -5.66
N LEU A 126 4.02 18.10 -6.81
CA LEU A 126 4.80 18.28 -8.04
C LEU A 126 4.38 19.52 -8.81
N SER A 127 3.08 19.77 -8.90
CA SER A 127 2.57 20.88 -9.68
C SER A 127 1.23 21.38 -9.13
N VAL A 128 0.99 22.66 -9.33
CA VAL A 128 -0.28 23.34 -9.05
C VAL A 128 -0.59 24.23 -10.24
N ASN A 129 -1.78 24.11 -10.80
CA ASN A 129 -2.31 25.04 -11.81
C ASN A 129 -3.16 26.10 -11.10
N ARG A 130 -2.73 27.35 -11.18
CA ARG A 130 -3.53 28.49 -10.72
C ARG A 130 -3.96 29.30 -11.94
N ASN A 131 -5.23 29.19 -12.31
CA ASN A 131 -5.81 30.08 -13.31
C ASN A 131 -6.14 31.40 -12.60
N ASN A 132 -5.32 32.43 -12.85
CA ASN A 132 -5.64 33.79 -12.43
C ASN A 132 -6.77 34.31 -13.33
N ILE A 133 -7.95 34.56 -12.76
CA ILE A 133 -8.95 35.40 -13.42
C ILE A 133 -8.45 36.84 -13.26
N SER A 134 -7.78 37.39 -14.27
CA SER A 134 -7.59 38.83 -14.37
C SER A 134 -8.92 39.45 -14.82
N ASN A 135 -9.67 40.03 -13.89
CA ASN A 135 -10.78 40.90 -14.24
C ASN A 135 -10.18 42.19 -14.84
N ASN A 136 -10.50 42.46 -16.11
CA ASN A 136 -10.33 43.78 -16.74
C ASN A 136 -11.30 44.79 -16.12
#